data_AF-A0A955I600-F1
#
_entry.id   AF-A0A955I600-F1
#
_cell.length_a   1.000
_cell.length_b   1.000
_cell.length_c   1.000
_cell.angle_alpha   90.00
_cell.angle_beta   90.00
_cell.angle_gamma   90.00
#
_symmetry.space_group_name_H-M   'P 1'
#
loop_
_entity.id
_entity.type
_entity.pdbx_description
1 polymer ?
#
loop_
_entity_poly.entity_id
_entity_poly.type
_entity_poly.pdbx_seq_one_letter_code
_entity_poly.pdbx_strand_id
1 'polypeptide(L)'
;MLSVTPVDHFRFIPAELSAKDYLAYIAAWITIGLGSIPQQDVYQRIMSAKNANTARWGSIIAGLLYLSFAMIPLGLALIARVLEPSFIGMDDAEGVIPSLVLNHTPLFLQIIFFGALLSAIMSTASGALLAPATILSRNFLHPLFRGNFSDKSFLRLTRICVIFVAIVAMYLALGDSTIFELVQNSYTFVLIGAFVPLAFGLYTHWANTAGAVLSSSFGIIAWIYASMHEADATIVPALIVGLIMSIIGMILG
;
A
#
# COMPACT_ATOMS: atom_id res chain seq x y z
N MET A 1 -2.64 29.83 14.63
CA MET A 1 -2.33 28.58 13.89
C MET A 1 -2.08 28.84 12.40
N LEU A 2 -3.00 29.48 11.65
CA LEU A 2 -2.80 29.80 10.22
C LEU A 2 -1.67 30.81 9.91
N SER A 3 -1.19 31.56 10.92
CA SER A 3 -0.09 32.52 10.76
C SER A 3 1.31 31.90 10.86
N VAL A 4 1.41 30.62 11.25
CA VAL A 4 2.68 29.89 11.46
C VAL A 4 2.87 28.79 10.41
N THR A 5 1.83 28.50 9.60
CA THR A 5 1.90 27.53 8.51
C THR A 5 2.75 28.09 7.36
N PRO A 6 3.72 27.32 6.82
CA PRO A 6 4.50 27.74 5.65
C PRO A 6 3.61 28.20 4.50
N VAL A 7 4.10 29.13 3.67
CA VAL A 7 3.37 29.70 2.53
C VAL A 7 2.85 28.61 1.58
N ASP A 8 3.56 27.49 1.48
CA ASP A 8 3.22 26.36 0.61
C ASP A 8 2.39 25.26 1.29
N HIS A 9 2.00 25.43 2.55
CA HIS A 9 1.45 24.35 3.36
C HIS A 9 0.11 23.80 2.86
N PHE A 10 -0.76 24.65 2.31
CA PHE A 10 -2.03 24.26 1.70
C PHE A 10 -1.92 24.01 0.20
N ARG A 11 -0.71 24.00 -0.34
CA ARG A 11 -0.52 23.79 -1.77
C ARG A 11 -0.70 22.30 -2.06
N PHE A 12 -1.79 22.01 -2.76
CA PHE A 12 -2.14 20.65 -3.14
C PHE A 12 -1.27 20.12 -4.30
N ILE A 13 -0.71 21.03 -5.10
CA ILE A 13 0.14 20.74 -6.27
C ILE A 13 1.62 21.02 -5.96
N PRO A 14 2.57 20.44 -6.74
CA PRO A 14 4.00 20.71 -6.57
C PRO A 14 4.39 22.20 -6.66
N ALA A 15 5.50 22.58 -6.01
CA ALA A 15 6.02 23.97 -5.99
C ALA A 15 6.56 24.39 -7.32
N GLU A 16 7.41 23.52 -7.83
CA GLU A 16 8.14 23.72 -9.03
C GLU A 16 7.24 23.26 -10.18
N LEU A 17 7.16 24.10 -11.21
CA LEU A 17 6.42 23.80 -12.44
C LEU A 17 7.21 22.84 -13.34
N SER A 18 8.10 22.01 -12.77
CA SER A 18 8.89 21.05 -13.51
C SER A 18 8.04 19.83 -13.87
N ALA A 19 8.25 19.32 -15.09
CA ALA A 19 7.61 18.08 -15.53
C ALA A 19 7.92 16.90 -14.59
N LYS A 20 9.13 16.87 -14.00
CA LYS A 20 9.55 15.81 -13.07
C LYS A 20 8.65 15.75 -11.82
N ASP A 21 8.33 16.90 -11.23
CA ASP A 21 7.55 16.95 -9.99
C ASP A 21 6.09 16.62 -10.20
N TYR A 22 5.50 17.08 -11.31
CA TYR A 22 4.14 16.69 -11.67
C TYR A 22 4.05 15.20 -11.99
N LEU A 23 5.05 14.62 -12.66
CA LEU A 23 5.10 13.18 -12.91
C LEU A 23 5.25 12.39 -11.61
N ALA A 24 6.12 12.82 -10.69
CA ALA A 24 6.26 12.20 -9.37
C ALA A 24 4.96 12.29 -8.55
N TYR A 25 4.29 13.44 -8.57
CA TYR A 25 3.02 13.65 -7.90
C TYR A 25 1.92 12.73 -8.46
N ILE A 26 1.76 12.69 -9.78
CA ILE A 26 0.80 11.81 -10.45
C ILE A 26 1.14 10.33 -10.17
N ALA A 27 2.42 9.98 -10.21
CA ALA A 27 2.89 8.63 -9.89
C ALA A 27 2.44 8.23 -8.48
N ALA A 28 2.65 9.07 -7.46
CA ALA A 28 2.23 8.79 -6.09
C ALA A 28 0.71 8.52 -5.97
N TRP A 29 -0.12 9.35 -6.63
CA TRP A 29 -1.57 9.17 -6.65
C TRP A 29 -2.00 7.85 -7.31
N ILE A 30 -1.43 7.54 -8.47
CA ILE A 30 -1.73 6.31 -9.21
C ILE A 30 -1.26 5.08 -8.43
N THR A 31 -0.10 5.16 -7.77
CA THR A 31 0.47 4.08 -6.94
C THR A 31 -0.51 3.63 -5.88
N ILE A 32 -0.93 4.57 -5.03
CA ILE A 32 -1.80 4.26 -3.90
C ILE A 32 -3.23 3.99 -4.40
N GLY A 33 -3.72 4.82 -5.32
CA GLY A 33 -5.08 4.72 -5.85
C GLY A 33 -5.30 3.44 -6.64
N LEU A 34 -4.62 3.29 -7.79
CA LEU A 34 -4.83 2.14 -8.67
C LEU A 34 -4.17 0.87 -8.15
N GLY A 35 -3.02 0.97 -7.47
CA GLY A 35 -2.34 -0.18 -6.86
C GLY A 35 -3.15 -0.85 -5.75
N SER A 36 -4.09 -0.13 -5.12
CA SER A 36 -5.00 -0.71 -4.12
C SER A 36 -6.05 -1.66 -4.70
N ILE A 37 -6.40 -1.50 -5.99
CA ILE A 37 -7.53 -2.21 -6.62
C ILE A 37 -7.31 -3.74 -6.67
N PRO A 38 -6.14 -4.25 -7.13
CA PRO A 38 -5.89 -5.69 -7.18
C PRO A 38 -5.47 -6.26 -5.82
N GLN A 39 -5.37 -5.43 -4.78
CA GLN A 39 -4.78 -5.84 -3.52
C GLN A 39 -5.66 -6.91 -2.85
N GLN A 40 -5.01 -8.00 -2.45
CA GLN A 40 -5.71 -9.22 -2.04
C GLN A 40 -6.55 -9.03 -0.77
N ASP A 41 -6.10 -8.23 0.18
CA ASP A 41 -6.83 -7.93 1.41
C ASP A 41 -8.13 -7.15 1.15
N VAL A 42 -8.12 -6.21 0.21
CA VAL A 42 -9.32 -5.50 -0.26
C VAL A 42 -10.24 -6.46 -1.01
N TYR A 43 -9.67 -7.25 -1.94
CA TYR A 43 -10.43 -8.22 -2.73
C TYR A 43 -11.13 -9.27 -1.86
N GLN A 44 -10.45 -9.77 -0.82
CA GLN A 44 -11.01 -10.72 0.15
C GLN A 44 -12.20 -10.15 0.92
N ARG A 45 -12.13 -8.88 1.31
CA ARG A 45 -13.24 -8.19 2.01
C ARG A 45 -14.45 -8.00 1.09
N ILE A 46 -14.22 -7.65 -0.17
CA ILE A 46 -15.28 -7.47 -1.17
C ILE A 46 -15.95 -8.82 -1.48
N MET A 47 -15.17 -9.89 -1.67
CA MET A 47 -15.68 -11.22 -2.02
C MET A 47 -16.35 -11.96 -0.86
N SER A 48 -16.11 -11.54 0.38
CA SER A 48 -16.81 -12.06 1.57
C SER A 48 -18.12 -11.33 1.86
N ALA A 49 -18.45 -10.26 1.11
CA ALA A 49 -19.71 -9.56 1.25
C ALA A 49 -20.89 -10.45 0.83
N LYS A 50 -22.04 -10.29 1.50
CA LYS A 50 -23.25 -11.08 1.24
C LYS A 50 -23.76 -10.96 -0.20
N ASN A 51 -23.59 -9.80 -0.82
CA ASN A 51 -23.99 -9.51 -2.20
C ASN A 51 -23.27 -8.27 -2.73
N ALA A 52 -23.38 -8.05 -4.04
CA ALA A 52 -22.74 -6.92 -4.73
C ALA A 52 -23.17 -5.54 -4.20
N ASN A 53 -24.42 -5.39 -3.76
CA ASN A 53 -24.90 -4.11 -3.22
C ASN A 53 -24.23 -3.78 -1.88
N THR A 54 -24.10 -4.77 -0.98
CA THR A 54 -23.35 -4.63 0.27
C THR A 54 -21.88 -4.34 0.00
N ALA A 55 -21.27 -5.02 -0.97
CA ALA A 55 -19.88 -4.78 -1.33
C ALA A 55 -19.66 -3.34 -1.83
N ARG A 56 -20.52 -2.86 -2.75
CA ARG A 56 -20.46 -1.50 -3.30
C ARG A 56 -20.58 -0.43 -2.23
N TRP A 57 -21.64 -0.49 -1.42
CA TRP A 57 -21.87 0.52 -0.38
C TRP A 57 -20.85 0.42 0.75
N GLY A 58 -20.41 -0.79 1.09
CA GLY A 58 -19.32 -1.01 2.03
C GLY A 58 -18.03 -0.31 1.60
N SER A 59 -17.63 -0.46 0.34
CA SER A 59 -16.45 0.23 -0.21
C SER A 59 -16.59 1.75 -0.24
N ILE A 60 -17.76 2.28 -0.65
CA ILE A 60 -18.00 3.74 -0.68
C ILE A 60 -17.95 4.34 0.74
N ILE A 61 -18.63 3.71 1.70
CA ILE A 61 -18.63 4.16 3.09
C ILE A 61 -17.22 4.07 3.67
N ALA A 62 -16.49 2.97 3.40
CA ALA A 62 -15.10 2.83 3.84
C ALA A 62 -14.21 3.96 3.29
N GLY A 63 -14.36 4.33 2.02
CA GLY A 63 -13.64 5.47 1.42
C GLY A 63 -13.97 6.81 2.07
N LEU A 64 -15.25 7.08 2.36
CA LEU A 64 -15.67 8.31 3.04
C LEU A 64 -15.17 8.37 4.49
N LEU A 65 -15.23 7.25 5.21
CA LEU A 65 -14.69 7.14 6.56
C LEU A 65 -13.17 7.30 6.55
N TYR A 66 -12.48 6.69 5.57
CA TYR A 66 -11.04 6.85 5.39
C TYR A 66 -10.66 8.33 5.25
N LEU A 67 -11.33 9.08 4.37
CA LEU A 67 -11.06 10.52 4.22
C LEU A 67 -11.34 11.29 5.51
N SER A 68 -12.39 10.93 6.24
CA SER A 68 -12.75 11.62 7.49
C SER A 68 -11.75 11.35 8.62
N PHE A 69 -11.38 10.08 8.84
CA PHE A 69 -10.46 9.69 9.90
C PHE A 69 -8.99 9.98 9.57
N ALA A 70 -8.59 9.96 8.29
CA ALA A 70 -7.22 10.31 7.87
C ALA A 70 -6.86 11.76 8.17
N MET A 71 -7.85 12.66 8.25
CA MET A 71 -7.62 14.06 8.64
C MET A 71 -7.18 14.21 10.11
N ILE A 72 -7.49 13.24 10.98
CA ILE A 72 -7.13 13.30 12.40
C ILE A 72 -5.61 13.27 12.60
N PRO A 73 -4.85 12.24 12.15
CA PRO A 73 -3.40 12.22 12.31
C PRO A 73 -2.71 13.35 11.56
N LEU A 74 -3.23 13.77 10.40
CA LEU A 74 -2.72 14.96 9.70
C LEU A 74 -2.85 16.22 10.57
N GLY A 75 -4.03 16.44 11.18
CA GLY A 75 -4.24 17.55 12.11
C GLY A 75 -3.32 17.49 13.33
N LEU A 76 -3.10 16.30 13.90
CA LEU A 76 -2.17 16.10 15.01
C LEU A 76 -0.73 16.44 14.61
N ALA A 77 -0.29 16.07 13.41
CA ALA A 77 1.03 16.45 12.91
C ALA A 77 1.19 17.97 12.76
N LEU A 78 0.12 18.68 12.37
CA LEU A 78 0.13 20.15 12.34
C LEU A 78 0.22 20.77 13.73
N ILE A 79 -0.49 20.21 14.69
CA ILE A 79 -0.41 20.64 16.09
C ILE A 79 1.00 20.40 16.64
N ALA A 80 1.59 19.23 16.38
CA ALA A 80 2.97 18.93 16.76
C ALA A 80 3.95 19.95 16.21
N ARG A 81 3.80 20.33 14.94
CA ARG A 81 4.63 21.34 14.28
C ARG A 81 4.63 22.69 15.00
N VAL A 82 3.51 23.09 15.59
CA VAL A 82 3.36 24.38 16.27
C VAL A 82 3.80 24.32 17.73
N LEU A 83 3.47 23.22 18.43
CA LEU A 83 3.77 23.07 19.85
C LEU A 83 5.23 22.67 20.12
N GLU A 84 5.80 21.83 19.26
CA GLU A 84 7.16 21.30 19.39
C GLU A 84 7.89 21.39 18.04
N PRO A 85 8.38 22.59 17.66
CA PRO A 85 9.15 22.75 16.43
C PRO A 85 10.42 21.88 16.38
N SER A 86 10.91 21.44 17.53
CA SER A 86 12.01 20.48 17.71
C SER A 86 11.71 19.11 17.11
N PHE A 87 10.44 18.73 16.96
CA PHE A 87 10.04 17.48 16.28
C PHE A 87 10.15 17.58 14.76
N ILE A 88 10.29 18.78 14.21
CA ILE A 88 10.41 19.02 12.78
C ILE A 88 11.88 18.83 12.37
N GLY A 89 12.17 17.81 11.57
CA GLY A 89 13.53 17.48 11.15
C GLY A 89 14.21 16.43 12.04
N MET A 90 13.45 15.73 12.89
CA MET A 90 13.91 14.45 13.43
C MET A 90 14.08 13.46 12.27
N ASP A 91 15.14 12.65 12.34
CA ASP A 91 15.34 11.52 11.42
C ASP A 91 14.16 10.54 11.48
N ASP A 92 13.47 10.48 12.62
CA ASP A 92 12.25 9.70 12.85
C ASP A 92 10.99 10.57 12.71
N ALA A 93 10.56 10.80 11.46
CA ALA A 93 9.29 11.47 11.17
C ALA A 93 8.06 10.67 11.63
N GLU A 94 8.21 9.36 11.88
CA GLU A 94 7.12 8.44 12.24
C GLU A 94 6.77 8.54 13.73
N GLY A 95 7.76 8.89 14.56
CA GLY A 95 7.62 9.11 16.01
C GLY A 95 6.96 10.43 16.42
N VAL A 96 6.65 11.34 15.49
CA VAL A 96 6.11 12.68 15.77
C VAL A 96 4.78 12.64 16.54
N ILE A 97 3.81 11.86 16.06
CA ILE A 97 2.48 11.78 16.68
C ILE A 97 2.54 11.06 18.04
N PRO A 98 3.20 9.89 18.17
CA PRO A 98 3.40 9.27 19.49
C PRO A 98 4.06 10.19 20.52
N SER A 99 5.11 10.92 20.11
CA SER A 99 5.84 11.83 20.99
C SER A 99 4.97 13.01 21.44
N LEU A 100 4.14 13.56 20.53
CA LEU A 100 3.16 14.58 20.89
C LEU A 100 2.20 14.09 21.98
N VAL A 101 1.67 12.88 21.84
CA VAL A 101 0.72 12.31 22.82
C VAL A 101 1.40 12.08 24.17
N LEU A 102 2.63 11.56 24.20
CA LEU A 102 3.37 11.33 25.43
C LEU A 102 3.68 12.62 26.20
N ASN A 103 4.04 13.69 25.48
CA ASN A 103 4.49 14.93 26.12
C ASN A 103 3.33 15.88 26.48
N HIS A 104 2.22 15.84 25.74
CA HIS A 104 1.17 16.86 25.83
C HIS A 104 -0.19 16.34 26.29
N THR A 105 -0.31 15.07 26.69
CA THR A 105 -1.60 14.51 27.17
C THR A 105 -1.47 13.81 28.52
N PRO A 106 -2.53 13.80 29.37
CA PRO A 106 -2.54 13.07 30.63
C PRO A 106 -2.51 11.56 30.40
N LEU A 107 -1.97 10.82 31.39
CA LEU A 107 -1.79 9.36 31.33
C LEU A 107 -3.02 8.59 30.85
N PHE A 108 -4.23 8.98 31.27
CA PHE A 108 -5.47 8.35 30.84
C PHE A 108 -5.66 8.38 29.32
N LEU A 109 -5.41 9.53 28.68
CA LEU A 109 -5.52 9.67 27.22
C LEU A 109 -4.39 8.94 26.50
N GLN A 110 -3.19 8.89 27.07
CA GLN A 110 -2.08 8.10 26.53
C GLN A 110 -2.46 6.61 26.47
N ILE A 111 -3.03 6.06 27.55
CA ILE A 111 -3.46 4.65 27.60
C ILE A 111 -4.51 4.37 26.52
N ILE A 112 -5.50 5.26 26.37
CA ILE A 112 -6.53 5.11 25.33
C ILE A 112 -5.90 5.19 23.93
N PHE A 113 -5.04 6.17 23.69
CA PHE A 113 -4.41 6.40 22.39
C PHE A 113 -3.53 5.21 21.98
N PHE A 114 -2.59 4.80 22.82
CA PHE A 114 -1.69 3.68 22.51
C PHE A 114 -2.44 2.35 22.46
N GLY A 115 -3.46 2.15 23.30
CA GLY A 115 -4.34 0.99 23.22
C GLY A 115 -5.09 0.92 21.89
N ALA A 116 -5.67 2.04 21.44
CA ALA A 116 -6.35 2.14 20.15
C ALA A 116 -5.38 1.97 18.96
N LEU A 117 -4.20 2.58 19.03
CA LEU A 117 -3.15 2.47 18.02
C LEU A 117 -2.69 1.02 17.85
N LEU A 118 -2.36 0.34 18.95
CA LEU A 118 -1.97 -1.08 18.92
C LEU A 118 -3.11 -1.98 18.40
N SER A 119 -4.35 -1.70 18.80
CA SER A 119 -5.53 -2.42 18.29
C SER A 119 -5.70 -2.26 16.78
N ALA A 120 -5.57 -1.04 16.28
CA ALA A 120 -5.64 -0.75 14.84
C ALA A 120 -4.50 -1.44 14.06
N ILE A 121 -3.27 -1.41 14.58
CA ILE A 121 -2.12 -2.11 13.99
C ILE A 121 -2.39 -3.62 13.94
N MET A 122 -2.84 -4.24 15.03
CA MET A 122 -3.14 -5.67 15.07
C MET A 122 -4.27 -6.07 14.10
N SER A 123 -5.31 -5.24 13.98
CA SER A 123 -6.41 -5.45 13.04
C SER A 123 -5.93 -5.46 11.57
N THR A 124 -5.04 -4.53 11.22
CA THR A 124 -4.48 -4.44 9.86
C THR A 124 -3.46 -5.55 9.60
N ALA A 125 -2.53 -5.78 10.54
CA ALA A 125 -1.51 -6.82 10.45
C ALA A 125 -2.13 -8.20 10.26
N SER A 126 -3.23 -8.53 10.94
CA SER A 126 -3.93 -9.80 10.76
C SER A 126 -4.38 -10.02 9.30
N GLY A 127 -4.98 -9.00 8.68
CA GLY A 127 -5.40 -9.06 7.27
C GLY A 127 -4.22 -9.11 6.30
N ALA A 128 -3.20 -8.26 6.54
CA ALA A 128 -2.02 -8.16 5.69
C ALA A 128 -1.13 -9.42 5.72
N LEU A 129 -1.11 -10.15 6.85
CA LEU A 129 -0.41 -11.45 6.95
C LEU A 129 -1.24 -12.59 6.33
N LEU A 130 -2.56 -12.55 6.50
CA LEU A 130 -3.45 -13.60 5.99
C LEU A 130 -3.53 -13.58 4.45
N ALA A 131 -3.60 -12.40 3.83
CA ALA A 131 -3.71 -12.26 2.38
C ALA A 131 -2.62 -13.03 1.59
N PRO A 132 -1.31 -12.76 1.77
CA PRO A 132 -0.25 -13.52 1.10
C PRO A 132 -0.17 -14.98 1.59
N ALA A 133 -0.48 -15.26 2.86
CA ALA A 133 -0.49 -16.64 3.36
C ALA A 133 -1.56 -17.50 2.67
N THR A 134 -2.74 -16.93 2.38
CA THR A 134 -3.78 -17.62 1.61
C THR A 134 -3.40 -17.82 0.16
N ILE A 135 -2.74 -16.83 -0.48
CA ILE A 135 -2.22 -16.98 -1.84
C ILE A 135 -1.17 -18.09 -1.87
N LEU A 136 -0.21 -18.07 -0.95
CA LEU A 136 0.86 -19.07 -0.87
C LEU A 136 0.31 -20.48 -0.63
N SER A 137 -0.59 -20.64 0.33
CA SER A 137 -1.17 -21.95 0.64
C SER A 137 -2.08 -22.46 -0.48
N ARG A 138 -2.97 -21.63 -1.03
CA ARG A 138 -4.00 -22.04 -2.00
C ARG A 138 -3.50 -22.10 -3.45
N ASN A 139 -2.72 -21.11 -3.89
CA ASN A 139 -2.35 -20.96 -5.31
C ASN A 139 -0.98 -21.56 -5.62
N PHE A 140 -0.06 -21.61 -4.65
CA PHE A 140 1.28 -22.16 -4.87
C PHE A 140 1.42 -23.56 -4.28
N LEU A 141 1.24 -23.71 -2.97
CA LEU A 141 1.54 -24.97 -2.29
C LEU A 141 0.49 -26.03 -2.59
N HIS A 142 -0.80 -25.73 -2.45
CA HIS A 142 -1.86 -26.72 -2.66
C HIS A 142 -1.81 -27.40 -4.04
N PRO A 143 -1.62 -26.70 -5.18
CA PRO A 143 -1.50 -27.35 -6.49
C PRO A 143 -0.27 -28.24 -6.66
N LEU A 144 0.83 -27.95 -5.93
CA LEU A 144 2.04 -28.77 -5.95
C LEU A 144 1.84 -30.10 -5.23
N PHE A 145 1.04 -30.09 -4.16
CA PHE A 145 0.67 -31.28 -3.42
C PHE A 145 -0.55 -31.91 -4.08
N ARG A 146 -0.33 -32.83 -5.02
CA ARG A 146 -1.35 -33.58 -5.82
C ARG A 146 -2.33 -34.46 -5.01
N GLY A 147 -2.52 -34.22 -3.71
CA GLY A 147 -3.41 -34.99 -2.83
C GLY A 147 -4.68 -34.22 -2.47
N ASN A 148 -5.76 -34.95 -2.18
CA ASN A 148 -6.96 -34.37 -1.56
C ASN A 148 -6.63 -33.90 -0.14
N PHE A 149 -6.50 -32.58 0.06
CA PHE A 149 -6.41 -32.04 1.41
C PHE A 149 -7.77 -32.14 2.08
N SER A 150 -7.81 -32.73 3.28
CA SER A 150 -8.91 -32.45 4.19
C SER A 150 -8.89 -30.97 4.59
N ASP A 151 -10.05 -30.39 4.91
CA ASP A 151 -10.14 -29.01 5.39
C ASP A 151 -9.22 -28.75 6.58
N LYS A 152 -9.07 -29.73 7.48
CA LYS A 152 -8.16 -29.66 8.64
C LYS A 152 -6.68 -29.58 8.23
N SER A 153 -6.30 -30.24 7.15
CA SER A 153 -4.93 -30.19 6.62
C SER A 153 -4.68 -28.86 5.90
N PHE A 154 -5.66 -28.37 5.13
CA PHE A 154 -5.56 -27.07 4.45
C PHE A 154 -5.49 -25.90 5.45
N LEU A 155 -6.28 -25.94 6.53
CA LEU A 155 -6.20 -24.94 7.60
C LEU A 155 -4.84 -24.96 8.30
N ARG A 156 -4.25 -26.14 8.55
CA ARG A 156 -2.91 -26.26 9.12
C ARG A 156 -1.86 -25.66 8.18
N LEU A 157 -1.93 -25.96 6.89
CA LEU A 157 -1.04 -25.39 5.88
C LEU A 157 -1.13 -23.86 5.87
N THR A 158 -2.34 -23.31 5.84
CA THR A 158 -2.58 -21.86 5.87
C THR A 158 -1.96 -21.21 7.11
N ARG A 159 -2.14 -21.81 8.29
CA ARG A 159 -1.53 -21.30 9.55
C ARG A 159 -0.01 -21.32 9.51
N ILE A 160 0.61 -22.35 8.93
CA ILE A 160 2.07 -22.41 8.75
C ILE A 160 2.52 -21.30 7.79
N CYS A 161 1.79 -21.06 6.70
CA CYS A 161 2.08 -19.95 5.79
C CYS A 161 1.97 -18.59 6.48
N VAL A 162 1.00 -18.39 7.39
CA VAL A 162 0.89 -17.14 8.18
C VAL A 162 2.14 -16.93 9.03
N ILE A 163 2.62 -17.96 9.72
CA ILE A 163 3.86 -17.86 10.52
C ILE A 163 5.06 -17.54 9.63
N PHE A 164 5.18 -18.20 8.48
CA PHE A 164 6.25 -17.92 7.52
C PHE A 164 6.22 -16.48 7.01
N VAL A 165 5.06 -15.98 6.58
CA VAL A 165 4.89 -14.59 6.15
C VAL A 165 5.22 -13.63 7.28
N ALA A 166 4.81 -13.92 8.52
CA ALA A 166 5.10 -13.07 9.67
C ALA A 166 6.61 -12.97 9.96
N ILE A 167 7.36 -14.07 9.81
CA ILE A 167 8.82 -14.06 9.95
C ILE A 167 9.46 -13.20 8.86
N VAL A 168 9.02 -13.33 7.60
CA VAL A 168 9.54 -12.51 6.49
C VAL A 168 9.19 -11.03 6.69
N ALA A 169 7.96 -10.72 7.09
CA ALA A 169 7.54 -9.35 7.39
C ALA A 169 8.34 -8.75 8.55
N MET A 170 8.61 -9.52 9.61
CA MET A 170 9.47 -9.10 10.72
C MET A 170 10.90 -8.83 10.26
N TYR A 171 11.45 -9.66 9.38
CA TYR A 171 12.78 -9.43 8.82
C TYR A 171 12.84 -8.11 8.03
N LEU A 172 11.84 -7.83 7.18
CA LEU A 172 11.76 -6.57 6.44
C LEU A 172 11.56 -5.36 7.37
N ALA A 173 10.77 -5.51 8.42
CA ALA A 173 10.51 -4.45 9.41
C ALA A 173 11.73 -4.11 10.29
N LEU A 174 12.72 -5.00 10.38
CA LEU A 174 13.98 -4.75 11.10
C LEU A 174 15.07 -4.12 10.20
N GLY A 175 14.78 -3.88 8.93
CA GLY A 175 15.66 -3.16 8.02
C GLY A 175 15.59 -1.64 8.18
N ASP A 176 16.40 -0.93 7.40
CA ASP A 176 16.54 0.53 7.49
C ASP A 176 15.50 1.32 6.66
N SER A 177 14.47 0.66 6.12
CA SER A 177 13.43 1.30 5.31
C SER A 177 12.37 1.97 6.18
N THR A 178 11.90 3.14 5.75
CA THR A 178 10.77 3.82 6.41
C THR A 178 9.45 3.09 6.14
N ILE A 179 8.45 3.27 7.01
CA ILE A 179 7.07 2.79 6.81
C ILE A 179 6.54 3.33 5.48
N PHE A 180 6.80 4.60 5.16
CA PHE A 180 6.35 5.21 3.90
C PHE A 180 6.94 4.49 2.68
N GLU A 181 8.24 4.22 2.67
CA GLU A 181 8.90 3.49 1.58
C GLU A 181 8.40 2.06 1.44
N LEU A 182 8.24 1.32 2.54
CA LEU A 182 7.71 -0.04 2.54
C LEU A 182 6.29 -0.08 1.95
N VAL A 183 5.44 0.86 2.35
CA VAL A 183 4.09 1.01 1.80
C VAL A 183 4.17 1.36 0.31
N GLN A 184 4.90 2.40 -0.08
CA GLN A 184 5.01 2.82 -1.47
C GLN A 184 5.50 1.69 -2.39
N ASN A 185 6.52 0.95 -1.98
CA ASN A 185 7.05 -0.17 -2.74
C ASN A 185 6.05 -1.33 -2.88
N SER A 186 5.31 -1.65 -1.82
CA SER A 186 4.30 -2.71 -1.85
C SER A 186 3.17 -2.41 -2.85
N TYR A 187 2.68 -1.18 -2.89
CA TYR A 187 1.63 -0.76 -3.83
C TYR A 187 2.16 -0.64 -5.27
N THR A 188 3.40 -0.19 -5.43
CA THR A 188 4.06 -0.10 -6.74
C THR A 188 4.11 -1.46 -7.43
N PHE A 189 4.53 -2.50 -6.71
CA PHE A 189 4.63 -3.85 -7.24
C PHE A 189 3.28 -4.39 -7.74
N VAL A 190 2.20 -4.16 -6.97
CA VAL A 190 0.84 -4.58 -7.35
C VAL A 190 0.33 -3.79 -8.56
N LEU A 191 0.60 -2.49 -8.63
CA LEU A 191 0.21 -1.64 -9.75
C LEU A 191 0.84 -2.13 -11.07
N ILE A 192 2.17 -2.27 -11.11
CA ILE A 192 2.86 -2.64 -12.35
C ILE A 192 2.70 -4.12 -12.71
N GLY A 193 2.49 -4.97 -11.71
CA GLY A 193 2.43 -6.42 -11.88
C GLY A 193 1.03 -6.98 -12.10
N ALA A 194 0.00 -6.40 -11.48
CA ALA A 194 -1.34 -7.00 -11.43
C ALA A 194 -2.47 -6.08 -11.92
N PHE A 195 -2.35 -4.77 -11.73
CA PHE A 195 -3.42 -3.85 -12.11
C PHE A 195 -3.68 -3.81 -13.61
N VAL A 196 -2.64 -3.72 -14.44
CA VAL A 196 -2.80 -3.66 -15.91
C VAL A 196 -3.46 -4.94 -16.47
N PRO A 197 -2.97 -6.17 -16.17
CA PRO A 197 -3.67 -7.39 -16.60
C PRO A 197 -5.11 -7.45 -16.12
N LEU A 198 -5.37 -7.05 -14.86
CA LEU A 198 -6.72 -7.06 -14.29
C LEU A 198 -7.64 -6.08 -15.02
N ALA A 199 -7.21 -4.84 -15.23
CA ALA A 199 -8.01 -3.81 -15.88
C ALA A 199 -8.34 -4.20 -17.33
N PHE A 200 -7.34 -4.64 -18.10
CA PHE A 200 -7.57 -5.04 -19.48
C PHE A 200 -8.41 -6.33 -19.55
N GLY A 201 -8.18 -7.30 -18.67
CA GLY A 201 -8.98 -8.53 -18.61
C GLY A 201 -10.47 -8.30 -18.29
N LEU A 202 -10.80 -7.24 -17.54
CA LEU A 202 -12.18 -6.89 -17.22
C LEU A 202 -12.87 -6.03 -18.28
N TYR A 203 -12.12 -5.10 -18.91
CA TYR A 203 -12.72 -4.06 -19.76
C TYR A 203 -12.46 -4.23 -21.26
N THR A 204 -11.59 -5.15 -21.67
CA THR A 204 -11.27 -5.39 -23.08
C THR A 204 -11.59 -6.82 -23.49
N HIS A 205 -11.99 -6.99 -24.75
CA HIS A 205 -12.38 -8.30 -25.29
C HIS A 205 -11.20 -9.11 -25.85
N TRP A 206 -10.06 -8.46 -26.09
CA TRP A 206 -8.88 -9.07 -26.70
C TRP A 206 -7.81 -9.51 -25.68
N ALA A 207 -7.99 -9.16 -24.40
CA ALA A 207 -7.11 -9.57 -23.31
C ALA A 207 -6.98 -11.10 -23.23
N ASN A 208 -5.75 -11.59 -23.14
CA ASN A 208 -5.45 -13.03 -23.08
C ASN A 208 -4.35 -13.34 -22.05
N THR A 209 -4.14 -14.64 -21.76
CA THR A 209 -3.18 -15.09 -20.74
C THR A 209 -1.72 -14.75 -21.10
N ALA A 210 -1.36 -14.78 -22.39
CA ALA A 210 0.01 -14.46 -22.81
C ALA A 210 0.30 -12.97 -22.60
N GLY A 211 -0.61 -12.09 -23.02
CA GLY A 211 -0.55 -10.65 -22.76
C GLY A 211 -0.49 -10.34 -21.26
N ALA A 212 -1.28 -11.03 -20.43
CA ALA A 212 -1.23 -10.86 -18.97
C ALA A 212 0.15 -11.20 -18.37
N VAL A 213 0.75 -12.32 -18.78
CA VAL A 213 2.08 -12.74 -18.30
C VAL A 213 3.18 -11.79 -18.80
N LEU A 214 3.11 -11.35 -20.06
CA LEU A 214 4.05 -10.38 -20.63
C LEU A 214 3.92 -9.03 -19.93
N SER A 215 2.70 -8.57 -19.67
CA SER A 215 2.39 -7.34 -18.93
C SER A 215 3.04 -7.36 -17.54
N SER A 216 2.78 -8.38 -16.72
CA SER A 216 3.39 -8.51 -15.39
C SER A 216 4.92 -8.55 -15.46
N SER A 217 5.47 -9.33 -16.39
CA SER A 217 6.92 -9.52 -16.52
C SER A 217 7.63 -8.24 -16.97
N PHE A 218 7.14 -7.60 -18.03
CA PHE A 218 7.71 -6.36 -18.55
C PHE A 218 7.61 -5.23 -17.54
N GLY A 219 6.47 -5.10 -16.85
CA GLY A 219 6.29 -4.09 -15.82
C GLY A 219 7.28 -4.22 -14.67
N ILE A 220 7.39 -5.42 -14.09
CA ILE A 220 8.30 -5.70 -12.97
C ILE A 220 9.77 -5.54 -13.38
N ILE A 221 10.18 -6.13 -14.51
CA ILE A 221 11.57 -6.06 -14.98
C ILE A 221 11.98 -4.62 -15.27
N ALA A 222 11.12 -3.85 -15.95
CA ALA A 222 11.42 -2.46 -16.28
C ALA A 222 11.47 -1.57 -15.04
N TRP A 223 10.60 -1.79 -14.06
CA TRP A 223 10.63 -1.07 -12.79
C TRP A 223 11.90 -1.37 -11.98
N ILE A 224 12.31 -2.64 -11.88
CA ILE A 224 13.56 -3.03 -11.21
C ILE A 224 14.74 -2.37 -11.92
N TYR A 225 14.81 -2.49 -13.25
CA TYR A 225 15.87 -1.89 -14.05
C TYR A 225 15.96 -0.38 -13.84
N ALA A 226 14.83 0.33 -13.91
CA ALA A 226 14.77 1.78 -13.71
C ALA A 226 15.10 2.20 -12.26
N SER A 227 14.73 1.38 -11.27
CA SER A 227 15.05 1.63 -9.86
C SER A 227 16.54 1.45 -9.56
N MET A 228 17.22 0.52 -10.24
CA MET A 228 18.65 0.26 -10.05
C MET A 228 19.58 1.29 -10.70
N HIS A 229 19.13 1.98 -11.76
CA HIS A 229 19.95 2.94 -12.52
C HIS A 229 19.77 4.39 -12.06
N GLU A 230 19.40 4.60 -10.79
CA GLU A 230 19.16 5.91 -10.17
C GLU A 230 18.23 6.81 -10.99
N ALA A 231 16.92 6.63 -10.81
CA ALA A 231 15.89 7.46 -11.42
C ALA A 231 16.02 8.98 -11.12
N ASP A 232 16.93 9.40 -10.24
CA ASP A 232 17.19 10.82 -9.99
C ASP A 232 17.78 11.56 -11.19
N ALA A 233 18.46 10.85 -12.10
CA ALA A 233 18.98 11.39 -13.36
C ALA A 233 17.92 11.48 -14.48
N THR A 234 16.73 10.91 -14.29
CA THR A 234 15.67 10.84 -15.31
C THR A 234 14.43 11.65 -14.92
N ILE A 235 13.78 12.28 -15.90
CA ILE A 235 12.55 13.08 -15.71
C ILE A 235 11.37 12.19 -15.26
N VAL A 236 11.44 10.88 -15.52
CA VAL A 236 10.31 9.95 -15.38
C VAL A 236 10.53 9.00 -14.19
N PRO A 237 9.64 8.98 -13.19
CA PRO A 237 9.69 8.01 -12.09
C PRO A 237 9.72 6.56 -12.59
N ALA A 238 10.53 5.71 -11.94
CA ALA A 238 10.66 4.28 -12.29
C ALA A 238 9.31 3.54 -12.33
N LEU A 239 8.36 3.96 -11.50
CA LEU A 239 6.99 3.44 -11.51
C LEU A 239 6.27 3.68 -12.84
N ILE A 240 6.40 4.86 -13.43
CA ILE A 240 5.76 5.18 -14.70
C ILE A 240 6.37 4.33 -15.80
N VAL A 241 7.68 4.11 -15.77
CA VAL A 241 8.38 3.20 -16.70
C VAL A 241 7.80 1.79 -16.57
N GLY A 242 7.69 1.26 -15.35
CA GLY A 242 7.08 -0.04 -15.10
C GLY A 242 5.63 -0.13 -15.58
N LEU A 243 4.82 0.90 -15.31
CA LEU A 243 3.42 0.92 -15.74
C LEU A 243 3.28 0.94 -17.27
N ILE A 244 4.07 1.76 -17.96
CA ILE A 244 4.09 1.82 -19.43
C ILE A 244 4.50 0.47 -20.01
N MET A 245 5.57 -0.12 -19.49
CA MET A 245 6.05 -1.43 -19.97
C MET A 245 5.06 -2.55 -19.70
N SER A 246 4.31 -2.47 -18.59
CA SER A 246 3.20 -3.37 -18.29
C SER A 246 2.08 -3.25 -19.33
N ILE A 247 1.71 -2.03 -19.75
CA ILE A 247 0.72 -1.80 -20.80
C ILE A 247 1.22 -2.31 -22.15
N ILE A 248 2.49 -2.06 -22.49
CA ILE A 248 3.09 -2.57 -23.73
C ILE A 248 3.07 -4.10 -23.76
N GLY A 249 3.46 -4.75 -22.65
CA GLY A 249 3.40 -6.20 -22.53
C GLY A 249 1.99 -6.75 -22.75
N MET A 250 0.96 -6.05 -22.25
CA MET A 250 -0.43 -6.42 -22.47
C MET A 250 -0.83 -6.32 -23.95
N ILE A 251 -0.43 -5.25 -24.65
CA ILE A 251 -0.80 -5.01 -26.05
C ILE A 251 -0.07 -5.98 -27.01
N LEU A 252 1.14 -6.40 -26.68
CA LEU A 252 1.95 -7.27 -27.54
C LEU A 252 1.57 -8.75 -27.50
N GLY A 253 0.95 -9.22 -26.42
CA GLY A 253 0.57 -10.64 -26.25
C GLY A 253 -0.87 -10.92 -26.61
#